data_AF-A0A0S3T5W6-F1
#
_entry.id   AF-A0A0S3T5W6-F1
#
_cell.length_a   1.000
_cell.length_b   1.000
_cell.length_c   1.000
_cell.angle_alpha   90.00
_cell.angle_beta   90.00
_cell.angle_gamma   90.00
#
_symmetry.space_group_name_H-M   'P 1'
#
loop_
_entity.id
_entity.type
_entity.pdbx_description
1 polymer ?
#
loop_
_entity_poly.entity_id
_entity_poly.type
_entity_poly.pdbx_seq_one_letter_code
_entity_poly.pdbx_strand_id
1 'polypeptide(L)'
;MGEEVSNKTQPELHDQHVVVDSVPPLQEKESDKPDPSNENVASPSPPFQKVEDHPAGKDAEDSVSKDVMLARVLTEKRLALIKAWEESEKTKAENRAYKKHSSVELWEDSKKASIEAELKKIEENLERKKAECVEKMKNKVAEIHRLAEEKRACVDAQKSEEFLEVEETAAKFRSRGVTPRKFFACFSA
;
A
#
# COMPACT_ATOMS: atom_id res chain seq x y z
N MET A 1 60.78 3.63 -26.87
CA MET A 1 59.49 3.91 -27.51
C MET A 1 58.60 2.71 -27.24
N GLY A 2 57.69 2.70 -26.26
CA GLY A 2 57.27 3.78 -25.37
C GLY A 2 55.76 3.96 -25.41
N GLU A 3 55.03 2.99 -24.87
CA GLU A 3 53.56 2.85 -24.80
C GLU A 3 53.27 1.58 -23.97
N GLU A 4 52.21 1.46 -23.17
CA GLU A 4 51.58 2.45 -22.31
C GLU A 4 51.07 1.67 -21.07
N VAL A 5 51.19 2.23 -19.86
CA VAL A 5 50.87 1.51 -18.62
C VAL A 5 49.53 1.98 -18.06
N SER A 6 48.61 1.03 -17.90
CA SER A 6 47.45 1.08 -17.00
C SER A 6 46.43 2.21 -17.23
N ASN A 7 45.16 1.84 -17.38
CA ASN A 7 44.17 2.33 -16.43
C ASN A 7 43.04 1.33 -16.20
N LYS A 8 42.85 0.99 -14.93
CA LYS A 8 41.86 0.04 -14.41
C LYS A 8 40.64 0.82 -13.93
N THR A 9 39.61 0.96 -14.76
CA THR A 9 38.37 1.63 -14.36
C THR A 9 37.52 0.70 -13.49
N GLN A 10 37.65 0.88 -12.18
CA GLN A 10 36.70 0.36 -11.19
C GLN A 10 35.49 1.30 -11.14
N PRO A 11 34.23 0.81 -11.15
CA PRO A 11 33.08 1.65 -10.86
C PRO A 11 33.07 1.99 -9.37
N GLU A 12 33.14 3.27 -9.06
CA GLU A 12 33.10 3.80 -7.71
C GLU A 12 31.68 3.65 -7.12
N LEU A 13 31.58 3.13 -5.89
CA LEU A 13 30.34 3.17 -5.12
C LEU A 13 30.18 4.59 -4.55
N HIS A 14 29.43 5.43 -5.23
CA HIS A 14 28.95 6.67 -4.63
C HIS A 14 27.90 6.34 -3.57
N ASP A 15 28.26 6.60 -2.32
CA ASP A 15 27.42 6.37 -1.15
C ASP A 15 26.35 7.46 -0.99
N GLN A 16 25.39 7.19 -0.11
CA GLN A 16 24.11 7.87 -0.03
C GLN A 16 24.23 9.28 0.54
N HIS A 17 23.61 10.25 -0.13
CA HIS A 17 23.02 11.40 0.55
C HIS A 17 21.60 11.64 0.05
N VAL A 18 20.65 10.86 0.60
CA VAL A 18 19.22 11.13 0.39
C VAL A 18 18.88 12.39 1.18
N VAL A 19 18.89 13.54 0.49
CA VAL A 19 18.30 14.76 1.03
C VAL A 19 16.81 14.48 1.25
N VAL A 20 16.40 14.47 2.52
CA VAL A 20 14.99 14.42 2.89
C VAL A 20 14.41 15.81 2.62
N ASP A 21 14.05 16.05 1.37
CA ASP A 21 13.37 17.28 0.96
C ASP A 21 12.04 17.37 1.72
N SER A 22 11.95 18.40 2.56
CA SER A 22 10.82 18.61 3.46
C SER A 22 9.61 19.06 2.66
N VAL A 23 8.64 18.16 2.45
CA VAL A 23 7.37 18.48 1.79
C VAL A 23 6.62 19.51 2.64
N PRO A 24 6.26 20.69 2.09
CA PRO A 24 5.63 21.76 2.86
C PRO A 24 4.17 21.41 3.23
N PRO A 25 3.64 21.93 4.35
CA PRO A 25 2.24 21.71 4.72
C PRO A 25 1.29 22.34 3.70
N LEU A 26 0.48 21.51 3.04
CA LEU A 26 -0.65 21.99 2.23
C LEU A 26 -1.75 22.53 3.14
N GLN A 27 -2.16 23.77 2.86
CA GLN A 27 -3.12 24.49 3.68
C GLN A 27 -4.53 23.95 3.47
N GLU A 28 -5.18 23.51 4.55
CA GLU A 28 -6.59 23.14 4.53
C GLU A 28 -7.47 24.39 4.39
N LYS A 29 -8.33 24.42 3.37
CA LYS A 29 -9.37 25.44 3.27
C LYS A 29 -10.55 25.04 4.14
N GLU A 30 -10.63 25.68 5.30
CA GLU A 30 -11.82 25.73 6.14
C GLU A 30 -13.04 26.19 5.29
N SER A 31 -14.07 25.35 5.24
CA SER A 31 -15.34 25.66 4.59
C SER A 31 -16.44 25.64 5.63
N ASP A 32 -16.42 26.65 6.51
CA ASP A 32 -17.52 26.87 7.44
C ASP A 32 -18.74 27.40 6.69
N LYS A 33 -19.91 26.82 6.98
CA LYS A 33 -21.19 27.26 6.43
C LYS A 33 -22.26 27.10 7.52
N PRO A 34 -22.87 28.20 7.99
CA PRO A 34 -23.88 28.12 9.03
C PRO A 34 -25.19 27.57 8.44
N ASP A 35 -25.79 26.60 9.12
CA ASP A 35 -27.15 26.12 8.84
C ASP A 35 -28.18 26.91 9.67
N PRO A 36 -29.40 27.14 9.16
CA PRO A 36 -30.23 28.25 9.60
C PRO A 36 -30.97 28.01 10.93
N SER A 37 -31.18 29.10 11.66
CA SER A 37 -32.09 29.15 12.80
C SER A 37 -33.50 28.74 12.39
N ASN A 38 -34.07 27.78 13.13
CA ASN A 38 -35.47 27.42 13.10
C ASN A 38 -36.16 28.03 14.33
N GLU A 39 -36.73 29.22 14.16
CA GLU A 39 -37.80 29.72 15.02
C GLU A 39 -39.14 29.37 14.38
N ASN A 40 -39.90 28.46 14.99
CA ASN A 40 -41.32 28.62 15.38
C ASN A 40 -41.97 27.26 15.64
N VAL A 41 -42.29 26.97 16.91
CA VAL A 41 -43.42 26.10 17.25
C VAL A 41 -44.24 26.83 18.32
N ALA A 42 -45.23 27.60 17.84
CA ALA A 42 -46.20 28.25 18.71
C ALA A 42 -47.00 27.20 19.48
N SER A 43 -46.99 27.28 20.81
CA SER A 43 -47.88 26.46 21.65
C SER A 43 -49.30 27.04 21.62
N PRO A 44 -50.34 26.27 21.26
CA PRO A 44 -51.71 26.72 21.37
C PRO A 44 -52.19 26.64 22.83
N SER A 45 -52.60 27.76 23.40
CA SER A 45 -53.31 27.80 24.69
C SER A 45 -54.77 27.36 24.50
N PRO A 46 -55.34 26.48 25.36
CA PRO A 46 -56.76 26.14 25.31
C PRO A 46 -57.65 27.31 25.80
N PRO A 47 -58.90 27.42 25.34
CA PRO A 47 -59.78 28.54 25.66
C PRO A 47 -60.42 28.41 27.05
N PHE A 48 -60.65 29.56 27.69
CA PHE A 48 -61.47 29.66 28.91
C PHE A 48 -62.95 29.37 28.59
N GLN A 49 -63.60 28.52 29.40
CA GLN A 49 -65.05 28.44 29.49
C GLN A 49 -65.49 28.58 30.95
N LYS A 50 -66.59 29.31 31.16
CA LYS A 50 -67.18 29.66 32.46
C LYS A 50 -68.51 28.92 32.63
N VAL A 51 -68.78 28.36 33.82
CA VAL A 51 -70.08 27.79 34.24
C VAL A 51 -70.27 27.94 35.76
N GLU A 52 -71.51 28.06 36.23
CA GLU A 52 -71.96 28.38 37.61
C GLU A 52 -73.19 27.52 37.99
N ASP A 53 -73.49 27.14 39.24
CA ASP A 53 -72.67 26.88 40.45
C ASP A 53 -73.55 26.09 41.46
N HIS A 54 -72.94 25.57 42.54
CA HIS A 54 -73.53 25.08 43.81
C HIS A 54 -74.33 23.75 43.77
N PRO A 55 -74.49 23.04 44.92
CA PRO A 55 -74.16 23.40 46.32
C PRO A 55 -73.18 22.46 47.05
N ALA A 56 -72.74 22.89 48.24
CA ALA A 56 -71.66 22.26 49.03
C ALA A 56 -72.11 21.15 50.01
N GLY A 57 -71.24 20.17 50.26
CA GLY A 57 -71.40 19.19 51.34
C GLY A 57 -70.34 18.09 51.44
N LYS A 58 -69.18 18.41 52.07
CA LYS A 58 -67.98 17.57 52.37
C LYS A 58 -66.76 17.73 51.44
N ASP A 59 -66.74 18.76 50.61
CA ASP A 59 -65.79 18.85 49.48
C ASP A 59 -64.41 19.46 49.81
N ALA A 60 -64.22 19.99 51.03
CA ALA A 60 -63.04 20.80 51.37
C ALA A 60 -61.72 19.99 51.46
N GLU A 61 -61.70 18.81 52.09
CA GLU A 61 -60.49 17.97 52.11
C GLU A 61 -60.16 17.37 50.74
N ASP A 62 -61.19 16.99 49.98
CA ASP A 62 -61.03 16.45 48.62
C ASP A 62 -60.50 17.53 47.65
N SER A 63 -60.89 18.80 47.83
CA SER A 63 -60.33 19.93 47.09
C SER A 63 -58.83 20.15 47.38
N VAL A 64 -58.44 20.20 48.66
CA VAL A 64 -57.03 20.38 49.04
C VAL A 64 -56.16 19.21 48.58
N SER A 65 -56.69 17.98 48.63
CA SER A 65 -56.02 16.79 48.09
C SER A 65 -55.76 16.90 46.58
N LYS A 66 -56.75 17.37 45.80
CA LYS A 66 -56.61 17.60 44.35
C LYS A 66 -55.55 18.65 44.03
N ASP A 67 -55.49 19.76 44.77
CA ASP A 67 -54.48 20.80 44.56
C ASP A 67 -53.06 20.29 44.83
N VAL A 68 -52.87 19.47 45.88
CA VAL A 68 -51.58 18.82 46.17
C VAL A 68 -51.19 17.82 45.06
N MET A 69 -52.15 17.04 44.54
CA MET A 69 -51.90 16.15 43.40
C MET A 69 -51.56 16.94 42.12
N LEU A 70 -52.25 18.06 41.85
CA LEU A 70 -51.96 18.91 40.70
C LEU A 70 -50.56 19.54 40.80
N ALA A 71 -50.18 20.06 41.97
CA ALA A 71 -48.83 20.60 42.21
C ALA A 71 -47.73 19.55 42.00
N ARG A 72 -48.00 18.30 42.42
CA ARG A 72 -47.11 17.16 42.16
C ARG A 72 -46.99 16.87 40.66
N VAL A 73 -48.11 16.74 39.93
CA VAL A 73 -48.12 16.47 38.48
C VAL A 73 -47.43 17.60 37.69
N LEU A 74 -47.62 18.87 38.08
CA LEU A 74 -46.92 20.00 37.46
C LEU A 74 -45.40 19.97 37.73
N THR A 75 -44.98 19.53 38.92
CA THR A 75 -43.57 19.34 39.26
C THR A 75 -42.96 18.18 38.46
N GLU A 76 -43.64 17.05 38.38
CA GLU A 76 -43.23 15.89 37.58
C GLU A 76 -43.13 16.24 36.09
N LYS A 77 -44.10 16.99 35.54
CA LYS A 77 -44.06 17.53 34.16
C LYS A 77 -42.85 18.45 33.94
N ARG A 78 -42.55 19.36 34.89
CA ARG A 78 -41.40 20.26 34.80
C ARG A 78 -40.08 19.48 34.79
N LEU A 79 -39.93 18.49 35.69
CA LEU A 79 -38.73 17.65 35.76
C LEU A 79 -38.56 16.79 34.51
N ALA A 80 -39.65 16.22 33.98
CA ALA A 80 -39.62 15.47 32.72
C ALA A 80 -39.16 16.33 31.53
N LEU A 81 -39.64 17.57 31.44
CA LEU A 81 -39.22 18.50 30.37
C LEU A 81 -37.74 18.91 30.50
N ILE A 82 -37.27 19.19 31.73
CA ILE A 82 -35.85 19.50 31.98
C ILE A 82 -34.97 18.31 31.58
N LYS A 83 -35.35 17.08 31.97
CA LYS A 83 -34.61 15.85 31.62
C LYS A 83 -34.58 15.61 30.11
N ALA A 84 -35.71 15.80 29.42
CA ALA A 84 -35.76 15.65 27.96
C ALA A 84 -34.89 16.68 27.22
N TRP A 85 -34.81 17.92 27.74
CA TRP A 85 -33.92 18.95 27.21
C TRP A 85 -32.44 18.61 27.48
N GLU A 86 -32.10 18.19 28.69
CA GLU A 86 -30.74 17.77 29.06
C GLU A 86 -30.24 16.63 28.17
N GLU A 87 -31.07 15.62 27.93
CA GLU A 87 -30.76 14.48 27.06
C GLU A 87 -30.58 14.90 25.59
N SER A 88 -31.37 15.88 25.13
CA SER A 88 -31.19 16.47 23.79
C SER A 88 -29.85 17.20 23.65
N GLU A 89 -29.45 17.99 24.66
CA GLU A 89 -28.16 18.69 24.66
C GLU A 89 -26.96 17.73 24.77
N LYS A 90 -27.07 16.66 25.58
CA LYS A 90 -26.11 15.55 25.62
C LYS A 90 -25.95 14.89 24.26
N THR A 91 -27.06 14.47 23.65
CA THR A 91 -27.09 13.87 22.31
C THR A 91 -26.44 14.79 21.27
N LYS A 92 -26.66 16.11 21.33
CA LYS A 92 -25.98 17.08 20.44
C LYS A 92 -24.48 17.16 20.69
N ALA A 93 -24.04 17.10 21.95
CA ALA A 93 -22.61 17.09 22.30
C ALA A 93 -21.91 15.80 21.83
N GLU A 94 -22.53 14.64 22.05
CA GLU A 94 -22.05 13.34 21.59
C GLU A 94 -21.94 13.26 20.07
N ASN A 95 -22.97 13.72 19.33
CA ASN A 95 -22.91 13.77 17.86
C ASN A 95 -21.78 14.68 17.34
N ARG A 96 -21.46 15.78 18.04
CA ARG A 96 -20.30 16.63 17.70
C ARG A 96 -18.97 15.93 18.00
N ALA A 97 -18.88 15.18 19.11
CA ALA A 97 -17.69 14.41 19.45
C ALA A 97 -17.47 13.26 18.47
N TYR A 98 -18.51 12.49 18.15
CA TYR A 98 -18.47 11.37 17.19
C TYR A 98 -17.93 11.81 15.82
N LYS A 99 -18.46 12.91 15.26
CA LYS A 99 -17.96 13.48 13.99
C LYS A 99 -16.47 13.83 14.04
N LYS A 100 -15.98 14.36 15.17
CA LYS A 100 -14.56 14.65 15.36
C LYS A 100 -13.72 13.38 15.46
N HIS A 101 -14.18 12.37 16.20
CA HIS A 101 -13.49 11.08 16.29
C HIS A 101 -13.38 10.39 14.92
N SER A 102 -14.47 10.30 14.14
CA SER A 102 -14.41 9.74 12.79
C SER A 102 -13.49 10.54 11.85
N SER A 103 -13.39 11.87 12.02
CA SER A 103 -12.44 12.69 11.24
C SER A 103 -10.99 12.41 11.60
N VAL A 104 -10.69 12.08 12.87
CA VAL A 104 -9.33 11.69 13.31
C VAL A 104 -9.01 10.29 12.80
N GLU A 105 -9.93 9.33 12.93
CA GLU A 105 -9.80 7.95 12.46
C GLU A 105 -9.50 7.90 10.95
N LEU A 106 -10.27 8.63 10.12
CA LEU A 106 -10.02 8.75 8.68
C LEU A 106 -8.66 9.38 8.34
N TRP A 107 -8.17 10.31 9.16
CA TRP A 107 -6.85 10.92 8.97
C TRP A 107 -5.73 9.95 9.35
N GLU A 108 -5.88 9.21 10.45
CA GLU A 108 -4.95 8.15 10.87
C GLU A 108 -4.86 7.04 9.81
N ASP A 109 -5.99 6.55 9.31
CA ASP A 109 -6.05 5.56 8.23
C ASP A 109 -5.42 6.08 6.94
N SER A 110 -5.61 7.36 6.58
CA SER A 110 -4.96 7.97 5.43
C SER A 110 -3.43 8.02 5.58
N LYS A 111 -2.91 8.37 6.76
CA LYS A 111 -1.46 8.34 7.03
C LYS A 111 -0.91 6.92 7.00
N LYS A 112 -1.63 5.96 7.59
CA LYS A 112 -1.27 4.55 7.61
C LYS A 112 -1.19 3.96 6.20
N ALA A 113 -2.23 4.18 5.37
CA ALA A 113 -2.26 3.74 3.98
C ALA A 113 -1.12 4.35 3.13
N SER A 114 -0.72 5.59 3.40
CA SER A 114 0.44 6.22 2.73
C SER A 114 1.74 5.47 3.06
N ILE A 115 1.97 5.13 4.33
CA ILE A 115 3.17 4.42 4.78
C ILE A 115 3.18 2.97 4.27
N GLU A 116 2.02 2.29 4.29
CA GLU A 116 1.88 0.93 3.74
C GLU A 116 2.13 0.89 2.23
N ALA A 117 1.74 1.94 1.48
CA ALA A 117 2.04 2.06 0.05
C ALA A 117 3.55 2.27 -0.22
N GLU A 118 4.25 3.05 0.61
CA GLU A 118 5.71 3.23 0.54
C GLU A 118 6.45 1.93 0.84
N LEU A 119 6.04 1.20 1.89
CA LEU A 119 6.58 -0.12 2.23
C LEU A 119 6.46 -1.08 1.04
N LYS A 120 5.26 -1.21 0.47
CA LYS A 120 5.00 -2.08 -0.68
C LYS A 120 5.85 -1.72 -1.90
N LYS A 121 6.10 -0.43 -2.14
CA LYS A 121 6.99 0.05 -3.23
C LYS A 121 8.45 -0.35 -3.00
N ILE A 122 8.91 -0.37 -1.74
CA ILE A 122 10.25 -0.84 -1.37
C ILE A 122 10.35 -2.36 -1.58
N GLU A 123 9.35 -3.12 -1.15
CA GLU A 123 9.29 -4.58 -1.33
C GLU A 123 9.32 -4.98 -2.80
N GLU A 124 8.50 -4.35 -3.66
CA GLU A 124 8.48 -4.60 -5.11
C GLU A 124 9.86 -4.29 -5.75
N ASN A 125 10.52 -3.22 -5.31
CA ASN A 125 11.85 -2.86 -5.79
C ASN A 125 12.94 -3.86 -5.36
N LEU A 126 12.84 -4.42 -4.16
CA LEU A 126 13.73 -5.48 -3.71
C LEU A 126 13.51 -6.76 -4.52
N GLU A 127 12.26 -7.13 -4.79
CA GLU A 127 11.95 -8.34 -5.55
C GLU A 127 12.40 -8.23 -7.02
N ARG A 128 12.21 -7.05 -7.64
CA ARG A 128 12.73 -6.75 -8.98
C ARG A 128 14.26 -6.91 -9.05
N LYS A 129 14.98 -6.35 -8.07
CA LYS A 129 16.45 -6.47 -7.98
C LYS A 129 16.92 -7.92 -7.77
N LYS A 130 16.19 -8.73 -7.01
CA LYS A 130 16.46 -10.17 -6.88
C LYS A 130 16.29 -10.89 -8.22
N ALA A 131 15.18 -10.65 -8.92
CA ALA A 131 14.91 -11.25 -10.23
C ALA A 131 16.00 -10.90 -11.26
N GLU A 132 16.37 -9.63 -11.37
CA GLU A 132 17.49 -9.18 -12.22
C GLU A 132 18.82 -9.85 -11.88
N CYS A 133 19.11 -10.05 -10.59
CA CYS A 133 20.34 -10.71 -10.15
C CYS A 133 20.36 -12.18 -10.58
N VAL A 134 19.25 -12.90 -10.37
CA VAL A 134 19.08 -14.29 -10.80
C VAL A 134 19.20 -14.43 -12.32
N GLU A 135 18.62 -13.49 -13.08
CA GLU A 135 18.75 -13.46 -14.54
C GLU A 135 20.21 -13.23 -14.98
N LYS A 136 20.89 -12.21 -14.42
CA LYS A 136 22.32 -11.93 -14.68
C LYS A 136 23.21 -13.14 -14.37
N MET A 137 22.90 -13.92 -13.32
CA MET A 137 23.60 -15.17 -13.03
C MET A 137 23.34 -16.25 -14.08
N LYS A 138 22.08 -16.46 -14.48
CA LYS A 138 21.71 -17.43 -15.53
C LYS A 138 22.35 -17.08 -16.88
N ASN A 139 22.36 -15.80 -17.26
CA ASN A 139 22.96 -15.34 -18.51
C ASN A 139 24.47 -15.58 -18.55
N LYS A 140 25.19 -15.36 -17.44
CA LYS A 140 26.62 -15.71 -17.31
C LYS A 140 26.88 -17.23 -17.42
N VAL A 141 26.02 -18.06 -16.81
CA VAL A 141 26.13 -19.52 -16.94
C VAL A 141 25.89 -19.97 -18.38
N ALA A 142 24.91 -19.39 -19.07
CA ALA A 142 24.65 -19.65 -20.49
C ALA A 142 25.81 -19.18 -21.39
N GLU A 143 26.43 -18.03 -21.10
CA GLU A 143 27.60 -17.53 -21.83
C GLU A 143 28.81 -18.47 -21.69
N ILE A 144 29.09 -18.96 -20.47
CA ILE A 144 30.14 -19.96 -20.22
C ILE A 144 29.85 -21.26 -20.97
N HIS A 145 28.58 -21.69 -21.00
CA HIS A 145 28.17 -22.89 -21.74
C HIS A 145 28.40 -22.75 -23.25
N ARG A 146 27.90 -21.65 -23.86
CA ARG A 146 28.10 -21.32 -25.28
C ARG A 146 29.59 -21.29 -25.64
N LEU A 147 30.42 -20.60 -24.83
CA LEU A 147 31.86 -20.51 -25.07
C LEU A 147 32.54 -21.89 -25.02
N ALA A 148 32.11 -22.76 -24.10
CA ALA A 148 32.62 -24.13 -24.02
C ALA A 148 32.18 -24.98 -25.23
N GLU A 149 30.97 -24.80 -25.73
CA GLU A 149 30.49 -25.46 -26.96
C GLU A 149 31.24 -24.97 -28.20
N GLU A 150 31.48 -23.66 -28.33
CA GLU A 150 32.29 -23.09 -29.42
C GLU A 150 33.73 -23.66 -29.42
N LYS A 151 34.32 -23.87 -28.24
CA LYS A 151 35.64 -24.52 -28.13
C LYS A 151 35.58 -26.00 -28.55
N ARG A 152 34.53 -26.75 -28.20
CA ARG A 152 34.35 -28.14 -28.68
C ARG A 152 34.18 -28.20 -30.19
N ALA A 153 33.29 -27.36 -30.76
CA ALA A 153 33.07 -27.29 -32.19
C ALA A 153 34.35 -26.93 -32.98
N CYS A 154 35.20 -26.05 -32.42
CA CYS A 154 36.51 -25.73 -33.01
C CYS A 154 37.45 -26.93 -33.03
N VAL A 155 37.51 -27.73 -31.95
CA VAL A 155 38.32 -28.96 -31.89
C VAL A 155 37.78 -30.03 -32.84
N ASP A 156 36.46 -30.21 -32.92
CA ASP A 156 35.84 -31.17 -33.84
C ASP A 156 36.05 -30.76 -35.31
N ALA A 157 36.05 -29.45 -35.62
CA ALA A 157 36.40 -28.93 -36.93
C ALA A 157 37.87 -29.22 -37.31
N GLN A 158 38.82 -28.91 -36.42
CA GLN A 158 40.25 -29.22 -36.62
C GLN A 158 40.48 -30.72 -36.86
N LYS A 159 39.85 -31.57 -36.04
CA LYS A 159 39.90 -33.03 -36.23
C LYS A 159 39.34 -33.46 -37.59
N SER A 160 38.25 -32.84 -38.06
CA SER A 160 37.69 -33.14 -39.38
C SER A 160 38.60 -32.68 -40.54
N GLU A 161 39.32 -31.57 -40.37
CA GLU A 161 40.32 -31.07 -41.31
C GLU A 161 41.52 -32.03 -41.40
N GLU A 162 42.10 -32.43 -40.26
CA GLU A 162 43.17 -33.45 -40.19
C GLU A 162 42.74 -34.77 -40.87
N PHE A 163 41.50 -35.21 -40.67
CA PHE A 163 40.97 -36.42 -41.31
C PHE A 163 40.90 -36.27 -42.83
N LEU A 164 40.44 -35.12 -43.35
CA LEU A 164 40.40 -34.83 -44.79
C LEU A 164 41.81 -34.74 -45.39
N GLU A 165 42.79 -34.15 -44.70
CA GLU A 165 44.20 -34.12 -45.14
C GLU A 165 44.80 -35.53 -45.24
N VAL A 166 44.51 -36.40 -44.26
CA VAL A 166 44.94 -37.80 -44.27
C VAL A 166 44.26 -38.58 -45.40
N GLU A 167 42.97 -38.37 -45.65
CA GLU A 167 42.24 -39.00 -46.76
C GLU A 167 42.75 -38.55 -48.13
N GLU A 168 43.00 -37.25 -48.32
CA GLU A 168 43.55 -36.68 -49.54
C GLU A 168 44.99 -37.17 -49.78
N THR A 169 45.80 -37.25 -48.73
CA THR A 169 47.15 -37.83 -48.76
C THR A 169 47.11 -39.32 -49.11
N ALA A 170 46.17 -40.09 -48.54
CA ALA A 170 45.96 -41.49 -48.89
C ALA A 170 45.51 -41.65 -50.36
N ALA A 171 44.64 -40.76 -50.87
CA ALA A 171 44.24 -40.74 -52.27
C ALA A 171 45.43 -40.44 -53.22
N LYS A 172 46.31 -39.50 -52.85
CA LYS A 172 47.57 -39.21 -53.57
C LYS A 172 48.52 -40.41 -53.62
N PHE A 173 48.59 -41.22 -52.56
CA PHE A 173 49.37 -42.46 -52.57
C PHE A 173 48.74 -43.56 -53.45
N ARG A 174 47.40 -43.73 -53.39
CA ARG A 174 46.65 -44.67 -54.23
C ARG A 174 46.82 -44.35 -55.72
N SER A 175 46.72 -43.08 -56.13
CA SER A 175 46.85 -42.67 -57.53
C SER A 175 48.27 -42.78 -58.10
N ARG A 176 49.30 -42.56 -57.26
CA ARG A 176 50.72 -42.74 -57.65
C ARG A 176 51.24 -44.17 -57.55
N GLY A 177 50.50 -45.10 -56.92
CA GLY A 177 50.95 -46.47 -56.69
C GLY A 177 52.15 -46.59 -55.74
N VAL A 178 52.33 -45.64 -54.82
CA VAL A 178 53.48 -45.61 -53.89
C VAL A 178 53.04 -45.89 -52.46
N THR A 179 53.64 -46.90 -51.83
CA THR A 179 53.37 -47.24 -50.42
C THR A 179 53.95 -46.19 -49.46
N PRO A 180 53.19 -45.71 -48.45
CA PRO A 180 53.71 -44.80 -47.43
C PRO A 180 54.91 -45.39 -46.67
N ARG A 181 56.04 -44.67 -46.63
CA ARG A 181 57.30 -45.18 -46.05
C ARG A 181 57.35 -45.17 -44.51
N LYS A 182 56.46 -44.45 -43.83
CA LYS A 182 56.37 -44.39 -42.36
C LYS A 182 55.07 -45.05 -41.89
N PHE A 183 55.06 -46.37 -41.80
CA PHE A 183 53.84 -47.15 -41.52
C PHE A 183 53.68 -47.52 -40.02
N PHE A 184 54.75 -47.50 -39.22
CA PHE A 184 54.75 -48.07 -37.85
C PHE A 184 55.62 -47.27 -36.85
N ALA A 185 55.19 -46.08 -36.42
CA ALA A 185 55.91 -45.30 -35.39
C ALA A 185 55.18 -45.15 -34.04
N CYS A 186 53.86 -45.38 -33.99
CA CYS A 186 53.02 -45.18 -32.78
C CYS A 186 52.09 -46.37 -32.47
N PHE A 187 52.50 -47.60 -32.80
CA PHE A 187 51.77 -48.84 -32.43
C PHE A 187 52.60 -49.76 -31.51
N SER A 188 53.54 -49.19 -30.76
CA SER A 188 54.42 -49.93 -29.83
C SER A 188 54.33 -49.37 -28.41
N ALA A 189 53.75 -50.18 -27.52
CA ALA A 189 53.56 -49.99 -26.07
C ALA A 189 52.57 -48.88 -25.65
#